data_AF-A0A0S2KGD9-F1
#
_entry.id   AF-A0A0S2KGD9-F1
#
_cell.length_a   1.000
_cell.length_b   1.000
_cell.length_c   1.000
_cell.angle_alpha   90.00
_cell.angle_beta   90.00
_cell.angle_gamma   90.00
#
_symmetry.space_group_name_H-M   'P 1'
#
loop_
_entity.id
_entity.type
_entity.pdbx_description
1 polymer ?
#
loop_
_entity_poly.entity_id
_entity_poly.type
_entity_poly.pdbx_seq_one_letter_code
_entity_poly.pdbx_strand_id
1 'polypeptide(L)'
;MKDRKLSFLILLGALFSFTSLAGYVSAFPSADIASRGLQDVDFPRSQELAPGIYAYEGLHSPLPDGTVFNTVSLIIVTNDGVMVVDGQGDVWQTKLMIDFIEDLTSQPIKYVVVASDHGDHVGGNAAFKAAYPDVQFISSPVSQLRLSGSDYSPEQIVTDKRQLTLGDTEIEVLNLGRAHTGGDLAVYLPESKILFLSEIYMRGLFPAMRSAYPSEWVVAIEKAQSMDVSWFVPGHGFIDDAASMERDLETYRQAIAAVIDESARLHAAGELCESPNACPAVSNADWGQYGTWDASDNQAPFAIRRVYHEIEGTLDGVQSAADQRSLTELWEAGQVAFGQYVTQTPYTVQTGLDLAQNMLLDYAFVSLESQYDVSWARDLIEGLERGSSSQDLLVRIPSISDDGADVARARVQELLALGVDGVVIPHVRSLEEARQAVSFFEGFNVWSPDNPDGDVIAMLMLETPEVFEDLEEVANIPGYSVLACGIGSLTRALDGDRERAERLNLELLAQTQRVGMADIITADPASVAQRVSQGFLGLLVFGPDAEETLRLGRAAAGRE
;
A
#
# COMPACT_ATOMS: atom_id res chain seq x y z
N MET A 1 -93.29 -3.89 -14.66
CA MET A 1 -93.88 -5.00 -13.89
C MET A 1 -93.59 -6.29 -14.65
N LYS A 2 -92.67 -7.11 -14.13
CA LYS A 2 -92.32 -8.49 -14.57
C LYS A 2 -91.77 -8.66 -16.00
N ASP A 3 -90.88 -9.58 -16.35
CA ASP A 3 -90.01 -10.51 -15.63
C ASP A 3 -89.04 -11.08 -16.69
N ARG A 4 -87.78 -11.28 -16.29
CA ARG A 4 -86.83 -12.34 -16.68
C ARG A 4 -86.71 -12.79 -18.16
N LYS A 5 -85.51 -12.59 -18.72
CA LYS A 5 -84.77 -13.58 -19.57
C LYS A 5 -83.28 -13.42 -19.23
N LEU A 6 -82.68 -14.30 -18.43
CA LEU A 6 -82.12 -15.63 -18.72
C LEU A 6 -81.02 -15.63 -19.79
N SER A 7 -79.86 -16.11 -19.34
CA SER A 7 -78.49 -15.93 -19.80
C SER A 7 -78.11 -16.67 -21.09
N PHE A 8 -77.06 -16.17 -21.75
CA PHE A 8 -76.01 -17.04 -22.32
C PHE A 8 -74.64 -16.37 -22.16
N LEU A 9 -73.69 -17.14 -21.62
CA LEU A 9 -72.29 -16.79 -21.40
C LEU A 9 -71.57 -16.59 -22.74
N ILE A 10 -70.78 -15.51 -22.86
CA ILE A 10 -69.58 -15.48 -23.72
C ILE A 10 -68.46 -14.88 -22.86
N LEU A 11 -67.39 -15.67 -22.71
CA LEU A 11 -66.15 -15.35 -22.03
C LEU A 11 -65.34 -14.38 -22.93
N LEU A 12 -64.98 -13.20 -22.44
CA LEU A 12 -63.85 -12.42 -22.97
C LEU A 12 -62.94 -12.08 -21.79
N GLY A 13 -61.74 -12.66 -21.78
CA GLY A 13 -60.68 -12.34 -20.83
C GLY A 13 -60.06 -10.99 -21.17
N ALA A 14 -60.02 -10.09 -20.19
CA ALA A 14 -59.18 -8.91 -20.22
C ALA A 14 -57.89 -9.22 -19.45
N LEU A 15 -56.76 -9.20 -20.15
CA LEU A 15 -55.43 -9.23 -19.53
C LEU A 15 -55.23 -7.94 -18.73
N PHE A 16 -54.96 -8.08 -17.43
CA PHE A 16 -54.29 -7.04 -16.65
C PHE A 16 -52.79 -7.15 -16.90
N SER A 17 -52.22 -6.19 -17.63
CA SER A 17 -50.77 -6.01 -17.67
C SER A 17 -50.31 -5.37 -16.37
N PHE A 18 -49.65 -6.16 -15.51
CA PHE A 18 -48.78 -5.65 -14.47
C PHE A 18 -47.56 -5.01 -15.14
N THR A 19 -47.49 -3.67 -15.14
CA THR A 19 -46.21 -2.99 -15.35
C THR A 19 -45.41 -3.15 -14.06
N SER A 20 -44.38 -4.00 -14.09
CA SER A 20 -43.34 -3.98 -13.06
C SER A 20 -42.65 -2.62 -13.10
N LEU A 21 -42.75 -1.82 -12.04
CA LEU A 21 -41.73 -0.82 -11.77
C LEU A 21 -40.45 -1.61 -11.45
N ALA A 22 -39.64 -1.87 -12.46
CA ALA A 22 -38.22 -2.11 -12.23
C ALA A 22 -37.67 -0.77 -11.72
N GLY A 23 -37.38 -0.69 -10.42
CA GLY A 23 -36.64 0.43 -9.87
C GLY A 23 -35.33 0.55 -10.63
N TYR A 24 -35.07 1.73 -11.20
CA TYR A 24 -33.72 2.08 -11.61
C TYR A 24 -32.89 2.12 -10.32
N VAL A 25 -32.14 1.06 -10.05
CA VAL A 25 -30.96 1.18 -9.18
C VAL A 25 -30.01 2.06 -9.97
N SER A 26 -29.80 3.31 -9.55
CA SER A 26 -28.73 4.10 -10.16
C SER A 26 -27.44 3.37 -9.87
N ALA A 27 -26.71 2.97 -10.92
CA ALA A 27 -25.40 2.37 -10.75
C ALA A 27 -24.53 3.33 -9.92
N PHE A 28 -23.87 2.79 -8.90
CA PHE A 28 -22.90 3.57 -8.12
C PHE A 28 -21.80 4.05 -9.07
N PRO A 29 -21.39 5.32 -8.98
CA PRO A 29 -20.53 5.90 -9.99
C PRO A 29 -19.09 5.39 -9.84
N SER A 30 -18.53 4.91 -10.95
CA SER A 30 -17.16 4.42 -11.05
C SER A 30 -16.14 5.51 -10.68
N ALA A 31 -15.07 5.08 -10.01
CA ALA A 31 -13.86 5.84 -9.71
C ALA A 31 -12.86 5.82 -10.87
N ASP A 32 -12.97 4.85 -11.79
CA ASP A 32 -12.17 4.79 -13.00
C ASP A 32 -12.41 5.99 -13.93
N ILE A 33 -11.34 6.70 -14.28
CA ILE A 33 -11.41 7.89 -15.14
C ILE A 33 -11.90 7.52 -16.55
N ALA A 34 -11.54 6.35 -17.07
CA ALA A 34 -11.93 5.94 -18.42
C ALA A 34 -13.43 5.65 -18.51
N SER A 35 -13.99 5.02 -17.47
CA SER A 35 -15.43 4.79 -17.29
C SER A 35 -16.24 6.09 -17.18
N ARG A 36 -15.60 7.21 -16.81
CA ARG A 36 -16.17 8.56 -16.81
C ARG A 36 -15.96 9.33 -18.12
N GLY A 37 -15.24 8.75 -19.09
CA GLY A 37 -14.90 9.39 -20.36
C GLY A 37 -13.81 10.46 -20.24
N LEU A 38 -12.97 10.36 -19.20
CA LEU A 38 -11.85 11.25 -18.93
C LEU A 38 -10.53 10.60 -19.34
N GLN A 39 -9.50 11.42 -19.46
CA GLN A 39 -8.13 11.03 -19.79
C GLN A 39 -7.15 11.68 -18.82
N ASP A 40 -5.92 11.17 -18.75
CA ASP A 40 -4.89 11.68 -17.84
C ASP A 40 -4.65 13.18 -18.02
N VAL A 41 -4.75 13.67 -19.27
CA VAL A 41 -4.59 15.09 -19.64
C VAL A 41 -5.66 16.01 -19.07
N ASP A 42 -6.79 15.47 -18.61
CA ASP A 42 -7.85 16.24 -17.96
C ASP A 42 -7.49 16.59 -16.51
N PHE A 43 -6.38 16.07 -15.97
CA PHE A 43 -5.93 16.29 -14.60
C PHE A 43 -4.67 17.19 -14.53
N PRO A 44 -4.48 17.92 -13.41
CA PRO A 44 -5.34 17.97 -12.24
C PRO A 44 -6.66 18.70 -12.48
N ARG A 45 -7.69 18.35 -11.70
CA ARG A 45 -8.99 19.02 -11.71
C ARG A 45 -9.24 19.70 -10.38
N SER A 46 -10.10 20.71 -10.37
CA SER A 46 -10.55 21.30 -9.12
C SER A 46 -11.99 21.80 -9.21
N GLN A 47 -12.66 21.82 -8.06
CA GLN A 47 -14.01 22.36 -7.90
C GLN A 47 -14.08 23.24 -6.66
N GLU A 48 -14.50 24.49 -6.83
CA GLU A 48 -14.83 25.37 -5.72
C GLU A 48 -16.18 24.95 -5.11
N LEU A 49 -16.17 24.49 -3.86
CA LEU A 49 -17.34 24.00 -3.13
C LEU A 49 -18.07 25.13 -2.40
N ALA A 50 -17.30 26.10 -1.91
CA ALA A 50 -17.72 27.35 -1.31
C ALA A 50 -16.62 28.39 -1.54
N PRO A 51 -16.87 29.71 -1.39
CA PRO A 51 -15.85 30.73 -1.61
C PRO A 51 -14.56 30.42 -0.84
N GLY A 52 -13.45 30.22 -1.56
CA GLY A 52 -12.15 29.91 -0.97
C GLY A 52 -11.92 28.43 -0.58
N ILE A 53 -12.91 27.55 -0.78
CA ILE A 53 -12.84 26.13 -0.43
C ILE A 53 -12.89 25.29 -1.70
N TYR A 54 -11.81 24.55 -1.98
CA TYR A 54 -11.67 23.77 -3.20
C TYR A 54 -11.44 22.30 -2.88
N ALA A 55 -12.10 21.42 -3.61
CA ALA A 55 -11.63 20.05 -3.78
C ALA A 55 -10.69 20.02 -5.00
N TYR A 56 -9.53 19.38 -4.84
CA TYR A 56 -8.51 19.23 -5.87
C TYR A 56 -8.30 17.75 -6.14
N GLU A 57 -8.36 17.35 -7.41
CA GLU A 57 -8.24 15.95 -7.86
C GLU A 57 -6.92 15.79 -8.63
N GLY A 58 -5.99 15.01 -8.07
CA GLY A 58 -4.80 14.51 -8.77
C GLY A 58 -4.93 13.02 -9.07
N LEU A 59 -4.13 12.49 -10.00
CA LEU A 59 -4.22 11.09 -10.40
C LEU A 59 -3.47 10.19 -9.44
N HIS A 60 -4.10 9.09 -9.02
CA HIS A 60 -3.43 7.99 -8.36
C HIS A 60 -2.72 7.12 -9.40
N SER A 61 -1.65 6.40 -9.01
CA SER A 61 -1.05 5.35 -9.83
C SER A 61 -2.10 4.30 -10.25
N PRO A 62 -2.02 3.73 -11.46
CA PRO A 62 -2.97 2.70 -11.88
C PRO A 62 -2.91 1.47 -10.96
N LEU A 63 -4.07 0.87 -10.65
CA LEU A 63 -4.12 -0.42 -9.98
C LEU A 63 -3.62 -1.55 -10.91
N PRO A 64 -3.29 -2.75 -10.38
CA PRO A 64 -2.86 -3.88 -11.19
C PRO A 64 -3.84 -4.31 -12.29
N ASP A 65 -5.14 -4.05 -12.10
CA ASP A 65 -6.19 -4.30 -13.10
C ASP A 65 -6.30 -3.20 -14.18
N GLY A 66 -5.45 -2.17 -14.10
CA GLY A 66 -5.41 -1.02 -14.98
C GLY A 66 -6.37 0.11 -14.61
N THR A 67 -7.13 -0.03 -13.51
CA THR A 67 -8.02 1.04 -13.02
C THR A 67 -7.20 2.27 -12.65
N VAL A 68 -7.55 3.43 -13.22
CA VAL A 68 -6.95 4.71 -12.85
C VAL A 68 -8.01 5.55 -12.16
N PHE A 69 -7.72 5.99 -10.95
CA PHE A 69 -8.62 6.82 -10.15
C PHE A 69 -7.86 8.02 -9.58
N ASN A 70 -8.54 8.89 -8.84
CA ASN A 70 -7.97 10.13 -8.33
C ASN A 70 -7.79 10.10 -6.81
N THR A 71 -6.81 10.86 -6.32
CA THR A 71 -6.68 11.30 -4.93
C THR A 71 -7.23 12.73 -4.82
N VAL A 72 -8.06 12.96 -3.81
CA VAL A 72 -8.72 14.25 -3.56
C VAL A 72 -8.08 14.93 -2.35
N SER A 73 -7.62 16.16 -2.53
CA SER A 73 -7.21 17.06 -1.45
C SER A 73 -8.26 18.13 -1.19
N LEU A 74 -8.37 18.61 0.04
CA LEU A 74 -9.12 19.82 0.37
C LEU A 74 -8.17 21.02 0.51
N ILE A 75 -8.47 22.12 -0.17
CA ILE A 75 -7.74 23.38 -0.07
C ILE A 75 -8.67 24.44 0.52
N ILE A 76 -8.23 25.05 1.62
CA ILE A 76 -8.95 26.09 2.36
C ILE A 76 -8.14 27.38 2.30
N VAL A 77 -8.52 28.28 1.41
CA VAL A 77 -7.91 29.61 1.25
C VAL A 77 -8.64 30.61 2.13
N THR A 78 -7.90 31.30 3.00
CA THR A 78 -8.45 32.33 3.89
C THR A 78 -7.66 33.63 3.78
N ASN A 79 -8.09 34.67 4.49
CA ASN A 79 -7.39 35.96 4.50
C ASN A 79 -6.07 35.98 5.32
N ASP A 80 -5.74 34.90 6.03
CA ASP A 80 -4.53 34.77 6.85
C ASP A 80 -3.79 33.44 6.60
N GLY A 81 -3.92 32.85 5.42
CA GLY A 81 -3.18 31.64 5.05
C GLY A 81 -4.01 30.61 4.32
N VAL A 82 -3.34 29.54 3.92
CA VAL A 82 -3.97 28.37 3.32
C VAL A 82 -3.77 27.15 4.23
N MET A 83 -4.83 26.35 4.38
CA MET A 83 -4.74 24.99 4.91
C MET A 83 -4.99 24.02 3.77
N VAL A 84 -4.14 22.99 3.65
CA VAL A 84 -4.36 21.85 2.78
C VAL A 84 -4.65 20.62 3.65
N VAL A 85 -5.58 19.77 3.21
CA VAL A 85 -5.88 18.47 3.82
C VAL A 85 -5.58 17.41 2.78
N ASP A 86 -4.67 16.52 3.13
CA ASP A 86 -3.99 15.54 2.29
C ASP A 86 -3.17 16.15 1.13
N GLY A 87 -1.96 15.63 0.96
CA GLY A 87 -1.09 15.91 -0.16
C GLY A 87 -1.49 15.12 -1.40
N GLN A 88 -0.50 14.77 -2.23
CA GLN A 88 -0.66 13.88 -3.38
C GLN A 88 0.43 12.81 -3.34
N GLY A 89 0.30 11.80 -4.20
CA GLY A 89 1.11 10.58 -4.10
C GLY A 89 2.58 10.75 -4.42
N ASP A 90 2.96 11.85 -5.05
CA ASP A 90 4.34 12.17 -5.32
C ASP A 90 4.64 13.68 -5.27
N VAL A 91 5.94 14.00 -5.25
CA VAL A 91 6.46 15.36 -5.16
C VAL A 91 6.06 16.21 -6.38
N TRP A 92 5.94 15.62 -7.57
CA TRP A 92 5.57 16.35 -8.77
C TRP A 92 4.09 16.73 -8.76
N GLN A 93 3.19 15.81 -8.42
CA GLN A 93 1.76 16.10 -8.27
C GLN A 93 1.49 17.10 -7.15
N THR A 94 2.20 16.98 -6.03
CA THR A 94 2.07 17.94 -4.93
C THR A 94 2.57 19.33 -5.34
N LYS A 95 3.61 19.43 -6.18
CA LYS A 95 4.03 20.71 -6.75
C LYS A 95 2.97 21.33 -7.67
N LEU A 96 2.30 20.54 -8.50
CA LEU A 96 1.18 21.05 -9.31
C LEU A 96 0.05 21.62 -8.45
N MET A 97 -0.24 20.98 -7.31
CA MET A 97 -1.20 21.50 -6.36
C MET A 97 -0.73 22.80 -5.70
N ILE A 98 0.55 22.90 -5.34
CA ILE A 98 1.14 24.15 -4.82
C ILE A 98 1.04 25.26 -5.86
N ASP A 99 1.41 24.99 -7.11
CA ASP A 99 1.32 25.96 -8.22
C ASP A 99 -0.15 26.44 -8.40
N PHE A 100 -1.11 25.51 -8.33
CA PHE A 100 -2.54 25.84 -8.35
C PHE A 100 -2.95 26.76 -7.19
N ILE A 101 -2.47 26.50 -5.97
CA ILE A 101 -2.74 27.36 -4.80
C ILE A 101 -2.15 28.76 -5.00
N GLU A 102 -0.93 28.86 -5.54
CA GLU A 102 -0.26 30.14 -5.80
C GLU A 102 -0.96 30.97 -6.87
N ASP A 103 -1.60 30.33 -7.86
CA ASP A 103 -2.46 30.99 -8.84
C ASP A 103 -3.78 31.51 -8.22
N LEU A 104 -4.27 30.87 -7.16
CA LEU A 104 -5.48 31.29 -6.44
C LEU A 104 -5.22 32.45 -5.46
N THR A 105 -4.07 32.45 -4.78
CA THR A 105 -3.83 33.36 -3.66
C THR A 105 -2.34 33.64 -3.42
N SER A 106 -2.04 34.82 -2.89
CA SER A 106 -0.69 35.16 -2.42
C SER A 106 -0.44 34.80 -0.95
N GLN A 107 -1.41 34.15 -0.29
CA GLN A 107 -1.29 33.75 1.11
C GLN A 107 -0.43 32.49 1.25
N PRO A 108 0.41 32.37 2.29
CA PRO A 108 1.24 31.20 2.46
C PRO A 108 0.42 29.97 2.90
N ILE A 109 0.85 28.78 2.50
CA ILE A 109 0.37 27.52 3.08
C ILE A 109 0.93 27.44 4.51
N LYS A 110 0.05 27.55 5.51
CA LYS A 110 0.43 27.53 6.93
C LYS A 110 0.26 26.15 7.55
N TYR A 111 -0.71 25.37 7.07
CA TYR A 111 -1.07 24.08 7.63
C TYR A 111 -1.26 23.02 6.55
N VAL A 112 -0.73 21.83 6.80
CA VAL A 112 -1.10 20.61 6.08
C VAL A 112 -1.66 19.62 7.09
N VAL A 113 -2.90 19.21 6.92
CA VAL A 113 -3.52 18.14 7.72
C VAL A 113 -3.30 16.83 6.97
N VAL A 114 -2.58 15.91 7.60
CA VAL A 114 -2.46 14.51 7.18
C VAL A 114 -3.68 13.80 7.74
N ALA A 115 -4.70 13.63 6.91
CA ALA A 115 -5.93 12.93 7.28
C ALA A 115 -5.82 11.42 7.04
N SER A 116 -4.98 10.99 6.10
CA SER A 116 -4.45 9.62 6.01
C SER A 116 -2.92 9.60 5.90
N ASP A 117 -2.28 8.56 6.45
CA ASP A 117 -0.84 8.32 6.31
C ASP A 117 -0.45 7.42 5.13
N HIS A 118 -1.40 7.08 4.25
CA HIS A 118 -1.09 6.32 3.04
C HIS A 118 -0.32 7.13 2.00
N GLY A 119 0.51 6.43 1.24
CA GLY A 119 1.53 7.01 0.35
C GLY A 119 0.94 7.95 -0.70
N ASP A 120 -0.24 7.68 -1.21
CA ASP A 120 -0.92 8.51 -2.19
C ASP A 120 -1.46 9.84 -1.62
N HIS A 121 -1.54 9.97 -0.30
CA HIS A 121 -1.90 11.22 0.42
C HIS A 121 -0.69 11.95 0.98
N VAL A 122 0.47 11.28 1.15
CA VAL A 122 1.64 11.86 1.84
C VAL A 122 2.94 11.83 1.05
N GLY A 123 3.01 11.07 -0.05
CA GLY A 123 4.23 10.79 -0.79
C GLY A 123 4.93 12.04 -1.32
N GLY A 124 4.16 13.09 -1.63
CA GLY A 124 4.70 14.37 -2.05
C GLY A 124 4.88 15.45 -0.97
N ASN A 125 4.59 15.16 0.31
CA ASN A 125 4.53 16.19 1.35
C ASN A 125 5.84 16.96 1.60
N ALA A 126 6.99 16.38 1.23
CA ALA A 126 8.27 17.10 1.25
C ALA A 126 8.27 18.38 0.40
N ALA A 127 7.44 18.43 -0.66
CA ALA A 127 7.28 19.61 -1.49
C ALA A 127 6.73 20.82 -0.71
N PHE A 128 5.79 20.61 0.21
CA PHE A 128 5.26 21.69 1.06
C PHE A 128 6.34 22.28 1.94
N LYS A 129 7.16 21.44 2.60
CA LYS A 129 8.23 21.92 3.48
C LYS A 129 9.31 22.67 2.70
N ALA A 130 9.60 22.21 1.49
CA ALA A 130 10.55 22.86 0.60
C ALA A 130 10.07 24.25 0.14
N ALA A 131 8.79 24.40 -0.19
CA ALA A 131 8.20 25.66 -0.63
C ALA A 131 7.89 26.62 0.53
N TYR A 132 7.42 26.07 1.66
CA TYR A 132 6.98 26.79 2.85
C TYR A 132 7.67 26.22 4.10
N PRO A 133 8.90 26.67 4.45
CA PRO A 133 9.66 26.08 5.56
C PRO A 133 8.96 26.13 6.93
N ASP A 134 8.11 27.13 7.13
CA ASP A 134 7.33 27.34 8.36
C ASP A 134 5.97 26.61 8.35
N VAL A 135 5.64 25.84 7.29
CA VAL A 135 4.42 25.03 7.24
C VAL A 135 4.42 24.02 8.39
N GLN A 136 3.26 23.86 9.01
CA GLN A 136 3.06 22.93 10.12
C GLN A 136 2.17 21.78 9.70
N PHE A 137 2.58 20.57 10.07
CA PHE A 137 1.84 19.35 9.78
C PHE A 137 1.00 18.94 11.00
N ILE A 138 -0.27 18.61 10.76
CA ILE A 138 -1.25 18.17 11.75
C ILE A 138 -1.65 16.75 11.41
N SER A 139 -1.66 15.83 12.37
CA SER A 139 -2.06 14.43 12.12
C SER A 139 -2.65 13.77 13.37
N SER A 140 -3.09 12.52 13.26
CA SER A 140 -3.44 11.70 14.42
C SER A 140 -2.17 11.18 15.12
N PRO A 141 -2.25 10.67 16.37
CA PRO A 141 -1.10 10.04 17.02
C PRO A 141 -0.54 8.86 16.21
N VAL A 142 -1.40 8.09 15.55
CA VAL A 142 -0.99 6.92 14.75
C VAL A 142 -0.21 7.37 13.52
N SER A 143 -0.75 8.32 12.77
CA SER A 143 -0.12 8.86 11.57
C SER A 143 1.16 9.64 11.90
N GLN A 144 1.21 10.36 13.03
CA GLN A 144 2.45 11.01 13.50
C GLN A 144 3.57 9.99 13.69
N LEU A 145 3.28 8.88 14.38
CA LEU A 145 4.27 7.83 14.55
C LEU A 145 4.75 7.37 13.17
N ARG A 146 3.82 7.13 12.22
CA ARG A 146 4.09 6.58 10.87
C ARG A 146 4.98 7.46 10.02
N LEU A 147 4.86 8.77 10.23
CA LEU A 147 5.61 9.78 9.51
C LEU A 147 6.80 10.33 10.30
N SER A 148 7.08 9.77 11.48
CA SER A 148 8.26 10.09 12.29
C SER A 148 9.54 9.96 11.46
N GLY A 149 10.42 10.95 11.57
CA GLY A 149 11.71 10.95 10.87
C GLY A 149 11.66 11.43 9.41
N SER A 150 10.47 11.69 8.85
CA SER A 150 10.36 12.37 7.56
C SER A 150 10.61 13.88 7.68
N ASP A 151 10.98 14.53 6.57
CA ASP A 151 11.13 15.99 6.49
C ASP A 151 9.82 16.76 6.74
N TYR A 152 8.70 16.06 6.72
CA TYR A 152 7.34 16.56 6.93
C TYR A 152 6.66 15.90 8.14
N SER A 153 7.46 15.45 9.13
CA SER A 153 6.97 14.83 10.35
C SER A 153 5.96 15.74 11.07
N PRO A 154 4.72 15.27 11.34
CA PRO A 154 3.70 16.07 12.01
C PRO A 154 4.11 16.58 13.38
N GLU A 155 4.12 17.90 13.57
CA GLU A 155 4.44 18.52 14.86
C GLU A 155 3.21 18.63 15.77
N GLN A 156 2.02 18.54 15.19
CA GLN A 156 0.76 18.75 15.88
C GLN A 156 -0.15 17.53 15.78
N ILE A 157 -0.75 17.17 16.92
CA ILE A 157 -1.49 15.92 17.07
C ILE A 157 -2.96 16.21 17.38
N VAL A 158 -3.86 15.45 16.78
CA VAL A 158 -5.30 15.47 17.06
C VAL A 158 -5.74 14.08 17.52
N THR A 159 -6.07 13.95 18.81
CA THR A 159 -6.56 12.67 19.37
C THR A 159 -8.08 12.51 19.25
N ASP A 160 -8.83 13.59 19.41
CA ASP A 160 -10.31 13.58 19.39
C ASP A 160 -10.81 14.69 18.47
N LYS A 161 -10.55 15.95 18.84
CA LYS A 161 -10.94 17.11 18.06
C LYS A 161 -9.97 18.27 18.27
N ARG A 162 -9.74 19.03 17.22
CA ARG A 162 -9.05 20.30 17.25
C ARG A 162 -9.84 21.36 16.49
N GLN A 163 -10.22 22.42 17.19
CA GLN A 163 -10.77 23.62 16.57
C GLN A 163 -9.66 24.63 16.34
N LEU A 164 -9.65 25.25 15.17
CA LEU A 164 -8.77 26.37 14.85
C LEU A 164 -9.51 27.40 14.00
N THR A 165 -9.08 28.65 14.11
CA THR A 165 -9.54 29.74 13.25
C THR A 165 -8.35 30.19 12.41
N LEU A 166 -8.47 30.08 11.09
CA LEU A 166 -7.46 30.53 10.15
C LEU A 166 -8.01 31.76 9.41
N GLY A 167 -7.57 32.95 9.80
CA GLY A 167 -8.13 34.20 9.28
C GLY A 167 -9.60 34.37 9.70
N ASP A 168 -10.49 34.35 8.71
CA ASP A 168 -11.94 34.44 8.87
C ASP A 168 -12.68 33.09 8.87
N THR A 169 -11.97 31.97 8.72
CA THR A 169 -12.60 30.64 8.61
C THR A 169 -12.42 29.83 9.90
N GLU A 170 -13.54 29.32 10.45
CA GLU A 170 -13.53 28.29 11.49
C GLU A 170 -13.37 26.90 10.89
N ILE A 171 -12.41 26.12 11.42
CA ILE A 171 -12.06 24.79 10.92
C ILE A 171 -11.98 23.82 12.10
N GLU A 172 -12.59 22.65 11.96
CA GLU A 172 -12.48 21.55 12.93
C GLU A 172 -11.78 20.34 12.30
N VAL A 173 -10.65 19.93 12.86
CA VAL A 173 -10.01 18.65 12.56
C VAL A 173 -10.52 17.61 13.55
N LEU A 174 -11.09 16.52 13.07
CA LEU A 174 -11.87 15.57 13.83
C LEU A 174 -11.29 14.17 13.69
N ASN A 175 -11.17 13.43 14.79
CA ASN A 175 -11.01 11.99 14.78
C ASN A 175 -12.39 11.37 15.02
N LEU A 176 -13.01 10.82 13.97
CA LEU A 176 -14.33 10.19 14.06
C LEU A 176 -14.27 8.75 14.61
N GLY A 177 -13.08 8.24 14.92
CA GLY A 177 -12.79 6.85 15.23
C GLY A 177 -11.97 6.20 14.12
N ARG A 178 -11.49 4.99 14.39
CA ARG A 178 -10.73 4.20 13.42
C ARG A 178 -11.63 3.82 12.24
N ALA A 179 -11.08 3.83 11.04
CA ALA A 179 -11.83 3.58 9.82
C ALA A 179 -10.96 2.80 8.81
N HIS A 180 -10.57 3.44 7.71
CA HIS A 180 -9.69 2.85 6.70
C HIS A 180 -8.27 2.56 7.25
N THR A 181 -7.85 3.37 8.23
CA THR A 181 -6.64 3.20 9.01
C THR A 181 -6.94 3.29 10.52
N GLY A 182 -5.90 3.18 11.34
CA GLY A 182 -6.01 3.46 12.78
C GLY A 182 -5.96 4.96 13.12
N GLY A 183 -5.70 5.81 12.12
CA GLY A 183 -5.31 7.20 12.30
C GLY A 183 -6.12 8.21 11.49
N ASP A 184 -7.22 7.82 10.85
CA ASP A 184 -7.96 8.69 9.95
C ASP A 184 -8.48 9.95 10.66
N LEU A 185 -8.34 11.10 9.99
CA LEU A 185 -8.96 12.36 10.39
C LEU A 185 -9.96 12.84 9.34
N ALA A 186 -10.87 13.70 9.77
CA ALA A 186 -11.78 14.45 8.91
C ALA A 186 -11.62 15.95 9.18
N VAL A 187 -11.93 16.79 8.20
CA VAL A 187 -11.91 18.25 8.36
C VAL A 187 -13.29 18.82 8.06
N TYR A 188 -13.88 19.47 9.07
CA TYR A 188 -15.20 20.06 9.03
C TYR A 188 -15.13 21.59 9.01
N LEU A 189 -15.91 22.20 8.12
CA LEU A 189 -16.08 23.65 7.98
C LEU A 189 -17.52 24.02 8.37
N PRO A 190 -17.77 24.46 9.61
CA PRO A 190 -19.14 24.66 10.12
C PRO A 190 -19.98 25.67 9.34
N GLU A 191 -19.37 26.77 8.87
CA GLU A 191 -20.11 27.83 8.15
C GLU A 191 -20.58 27.35 6.77
N SER A 192 -19.71 26.67 6.03
CA SER A 192 -20.00 26.12 4.70
C SER A 192 -20.68 24.75 4.75
N LYS A 193 -20.73 24.11 5.93
CA LYS A 193 -21.23 22.75 6.17
C LYS A 193 -20.58 21.71 5.27
N ILE A 194 -19.28 21.83 5.06
CA ILE A 194 -18.47 20.88 4.27
C ILE A 194 -17.70 20.00 5.23
N LEU A 195 -17.77 18.68 5.02
CA LEU A 195 -16.98 17.69 5.74
C LEU A 195 -16.13 16.91 4.74
N PHE A 196 -14.82 17.15 4.76
CA PHE A 196 -13.85 16.33 4.06
C PHE A 196 -13.50 15.12 4.91
N LEU A 197 -13.76 13.94 4.37
CA LEU A 197 -13.65 12.66 5.05
C LEU A 197 -12.36 11.91 4.70
N SER A 198 -11.55 12.40 3.76
CA SER A 198 -10.36 11.68 3.27
C SER A 198 -10.72 10.21 2.99
N GLU A 199 -9.88 9.26 3.38
CA GLU A 199 -10.08 7.83 3.15
C GLU A 199 -11.18 7.18 4.01
N ILE A 200 -11.81 7.91 4.95
CA ILE A 200 -13.05 7.43 5.59
C ILE A 200 -14.15 7.24 4.52
N TYR A 201 -14.09 8.00 3.42
CA TYR A 201 -15.01 7.90 2.30
C TYR A 201 -14.27 7.81 0.96
N MET A 202 -14.35 6.64 0.31
CA MET A 202 -13.78 6.37 -1.00
C MET A 202 -14.89 6.15 -2.03
N ARG A 203 -15.18 7.15 -2.84
CA ARG A 203 -16.33 7.12 -3.75
C ARG A 203 -16.01 6.34 -5.03
N GLY A 204 -16.79 5.30 -5.29
CA GLY A 204 -16.68 4.46 -6.49
C GLY A 204 -15.76 3.26 -6.36
N LEU A 205 -15.05 3.13 -5.23
CA LEU A 205 -14.09 2.05 -4.97
C LEU A 205 -14.69 1.01 -4.02
N PHE A 206 -14.38 -0.27 -4.25
CA PHE A 206 -14.65 -1.33 -3.29
C PHE A 206 -13.89 -1.06 -1.98
N PRO A 207 -14.50 -1.29 -0.78
CA PRO A 207 -13.87 -0.98 0.50
C PRO A 207 -12.47 -1.59 0.65
N ALA A 208 -11.44 -0.75 0.63
CA ALA A 208 -10.06 -1.16 0.85
C ALA A 208 -9.80 -1.35 2.34
N MET A 209 -9.49 -2.57 2.75
CA MET A 209 -9.47 -2.95 4.18
C MET A 209 -8.12 -3.45 4.69
N ARG A 210 -7.03 -3.26 3.93
CA ARG A 210 -5.68 -3.72 4.31
C ARG A 210 -5.28 -3.29 5.74
N SER A 211 -5.49 -2.02 6.07
CA SER A 211 -5.16 -1.41 7.37
C SER A 211 -6.39 -1.10 8.23
N ALA A 212 -7.59 -1.48 7.77
CA ALA A 212 -8.85 -0.94 8.28
C ALA A 212 -9.30 -1.52 9.63
N TYR A 213 -10.30 -0.89 10.22
CA TYR A 213 -11.02 -1.38 11.39
C TYR A 213 -12.49 -1.53 10.99
N PRO A 214 -12.88 -2.68 10.38
CA PRO A 214 -14.10 -2.76 9.57
C PRO A 214 -15.37 -2.33 10.32
N SER A 215 -15.63 -2.90 11.49
CA SER A 215 -16.83 -2.56 12.27
C SER A 215 -16.80 -1.12 12.79
N GLU A 216 -15.62 -0.61 13.15
CA GLU A 216 -15.45 0.79 13.59
C GLU A 216 -15.58 1.79 12.46
N TRP A 217 -15.21 1.42 11.23
CA TRP A 217 -15.35 2.25 10.04
C TRP A 217 -16.81 2.58 9.76
N VAL A 218 -17.70 1.59 9.89
CA VAL A 218 -19.16 1.82 9.81
C VAL A 218 -19.59 2.88 10.82
N VAL A 219 -19.11 2.78 12.07
CA VAL A 219 -19.43 3.73 13.14
C VAL A 219 -18.85 5.13 12.85
N ALA A 220 -17.66 5.23 12.26
CA ALA A 220 -17.06 6.50 11.87
C ALA A 220 -17.91 7.23 10.82
N ILE A 221 -18.43 6.50 9.82
CA ILE A 221 -19.34 7.07 8.81
C ILE A 221 -20.69 7.45 9.44
N GLU A 222 -21.24 6.64 10.35
CA GLU A 222 -22.49 6.99 11.05
C GLU A 222 -22.35 8.28 11.87
N LYS A 223 -21.20 8.49 12.52
CA LYS A 223 -20.89 9.76 13.19
C LYS A 223 -20.85 10.91 12.20
N ALA A 224 -20.18 10.76 11.06
CA ALA A 224 -20.15 11.77 10.00
C ALA A 224 -21.56 12.14 9.53
N GLN A 225 -22.41 11.14 9.24
CA GLN A 225 -23.79 11.33 8.79
C GLN A 225 -24.69 11.98 9.85
N SER A 226 -24.32 11.91 11.13
CA SER A 226 -25.07 12.56 12.21
C SER A 226 -24.76 14.06 12.40
N MET A 227 -23.75 14.58 11.70
CA MET A 227 -23.33 15.98 11.77
C MET A 227 -24.20 16.89 10.89
N ASP A 228 -24.19 18.21 11.15
CA ASP A 228 -24.90 19.21 10.34
C ASP A 228 -24.13 19.54 9.04
N VAL A 229 -24.01 18.55 8.15
CA VAL A 229 -23.24 18.62 6.92
C VAL A 229 -24.15 18.75 5.71
N SER A 230 -23.76 19.59 4.76
CA SER A 230 -24.41 19.72 3.45
C SER A 230 -23.59 19.08 2.33
N TRP A 231 -22.28 18.91 2.50
CA TRP A 231 -21.40 18.33 1.49
C TRP A 231 -20.36 17.42 2.13
N PHE A 232 -20.47 16.12 1.87
CA PHE A 232 -19.46 15.12 2.23
C PHE A 232 -18.46 14.98 1.08
N VAL A 233 -17.17 15.17 1.34
CA VAL A 233 -16.12 15.16 0.32
C VAL A 233 -15.21 13.95 0.58
N PRO A 234 -15.06 13.01 -0.38
CA PRO A 234 -14.20 11.83 -0.24
C PRO A 234 -12.72 12.18 -0.43
N GLY A 235 -11.82 11.26 -0.03
CA GLY A 235 -10.41 11.25 -0.39
C GLY A 235 -10.12 10.59 -1.74
N HIS A 236 -11.07 9.83 -2.28
CA HIS A 236 -10.99 9.19 -3.60
C HIS A 236 -12.31 9.25 -4.35
N GLY A 237 -12.22 9.28 -5.68
CA GLY A 237 -13.37 9.41 -6.56
C GLY A 237 -13.74 10.86 -6.85
N PHE A 238 -14.65 11.04 -7.80
CA PHE A 238 -14.98 12.36 -8.34
C PHE A 238 -15.93 13.15 -7.46
N ILE A 239 -15.74 14.47 -7.45
CA ILE A 239 -16.68 15.41 -6.84
C ILE A 239 -17.77 15.78 -7.85
N ASP A 240 -19.02 15.40 -7.54
CA ASP A 240 -20.20 15.79 -8.33
C ASP A 240 -21.02 16.83 -7.54
N ASP A 241 -22.33 16.63 -7.39
CA ASP A 241 -23.18 17.47 -6.56
C ASP A 241 -23.32 16.95 -5.12
N ALA A 242 -23.57 17.87 -4.19
CA ALA A 242 -23.71 17.58 -2.76
C ALA A 242 -24.73 16.48 -2.43
N ALA A 243 -25.89 16.45 -3.11
CA ALA A 243 -26.93 15.45 -2.85
C ALA A 243 -26.52 14.06 -3.35
N SER A 244 -25.73 13.98 -4.41
CA SER A 244 -25.11 12.73 -4.85
C SER A 244 -24.04 12.27 -3.87
N MET A 245 -23.19 13.18 -3.37
CA MET A 245 -22.18 12.81 -2.37
C MET A 245 -22.80 12.22 -1.09
N GLU A 246 -23.90 12.80 -0.60
CA GLU A 246 -24.61 12.29 0.59
C GLU A 246 -25.20 10.88 0.36
N ARG A 247 -25.89 10.67 -0.78
CA ARG A 247 -26.40 9.33 -1.13
C ARG A 247 -25.28 8.30 -1.29
N ASP A 248 -24.18 8.72 -1.89
CA ASP A 248 -23.09 7.82 -2.22
C ASP A 248 -22.29 7.44 -0.96
N LEU A 249 -22.16 8.34 0.03
CA LEU A 249 -21.62 8.01 1.35
C LEU A 249 -22.46 6.96 2.06
N GLU A 250 -23.79 7.07 2.01
CA GLU A 250 -24.69 6.05 2.59
C GLU A 250 -24.53 4.71 1.86
N THR A 251 -24.40 4.73 0.53
CA THR A 251 -24.17 3.51 -0.26
C THR A 251 -22.81 2.89 0.06
N TYR A 252 -21.77 3.70 0.27
CA TYR A 252 -20.45 3.26 0.67
C TYR A 252 -20.46 2.61 2.06
N ARG A 253 -21.16 3.21 3.03
CA ARG A 253 -21.37 2.61 4.36
C ARG A 253 -22.06 1.24 4.28
N GLN A 254 -23.08 1.13 3.42
CA GLN A 254 -23.77 -0.15 3.17
C GLN A 254 -22.85 -1.18 2.51
N ALA A 255 -21.95 -0.76 1.62
CA ALA A 255 -20.95 -1.63 1.02
C ALA A 255 -19.99 -2.20 2.08
N ILE A 256 -19.46 -1.36 2.98
CA ILE A 256 -18.62 -1.82 4.09
C ILE A 256 -19.36 -2.86 4.95
N ALA A 257 -20.61 -2.56 5.34
CA ALA A 257 -21.42 -3.49 6.12
C ALA A 257 -21.67 -4.83 5.38
N ALA A 258 -21.95 -4.79 4.08
CA ALA A 258 -22.14 -5.98 3.28
C ALA A 258 -20.86 -6.82 3.16
N VAL A 259 -19.70 -6.18 3.02
CA VAL A 259 -18.39 -6.86 2.99
C VAL A 259 -18.11 -7.54 4.34
N ILE A 260 -18.42 -6.88 5.45
CA ILE A 260 -18.31 -7.46 6.80
C ILE A 260 -19.23 -8.68 6.94
N ASP A 261 -20.50 -8.54 6.60
CA ASP A 261 -21.50 -9.61 6.72
C ASP A 261 -21.12 -10.84 5.86
N GLU A 262 -20.68 -10.61 4.62
CA GLU A 262 -20.29 -11.69 3.72
C GLU A 262 -18.99 -12.37 4.17
N SER A 263 -18.01 -11.59 4.61
CA SER A 263 -16.77 -12.15 5.19
C SER A 263 -17.06 -12.95 6.45
N ALA A 264 -17.95 -12.47 7.34
CA ALA A 264 -18.37 -13.23 8.52
C ALA A 264 -19.09 -14.54 8.15
N ARG A 265 -19.89 -14.54 7.07
CA ARG A 265 -20.52 -15.76 6.55
C ARG A 265 -19.49 -16.76 6.04
N LEU A 266 -18.48 -16.30 5.31
CA LEU A 266 -17.37 -17.13 4.81
C LEU A 266 -16.55 -17.72 5.98
N HIS A 267 -16.24 -16.92 6.99
CA HIS A 267 -15.56 -17.37 8.21
C HIS A 267 -16.35 -18.46 8.93
N ALA A 268 -17.65 -18.24 9.13
CA ALA A 268 -18.54 -19.22 9.77
C ALA A 268 -18.70 -20.52 8.97
N ALA A 269 -18.51 -20.47 7.64
CA ALA A 269 -18.49 -21.64 6.77
C ALA A 269 -17.13 -22.38 6.79
N GLY A 270 -16.10 -21.82 7.43
CA GLY A 270 -14.75 -22.38 7.49
C GLY A 270 -13.95 -22.17 6.20
N GLU A 271 -14.35 -21.21 5.36
CA GLU A 271 -13.62 -20.84 4.15
C GLU A 271 -12.31 -20.15 4.55
N LEU A 272 -11.19 -20.59 3.97
CA LEU A 272 -9.86 -20.11 4.35
C LEU A 272 -9.50 -18.82 3.62
N CYS A 273 -8.77 -17.95 4.30
CA CYS A 273 -8.15 -16.75 3.75
C CYS A 273 -6.87 -16.46 4.50
N GLU A 274 -5.82 -17.24 4.22
CA GLU A 274 -4.56 -17.22 4.98
C GLU A 274 -3.73 -15.97 4.60
N SER A 275 -3.64 -15.70 3.30
CA SER A 275 -2.98 -14.52 2.74
C SER A 275 -3.78 -13.96 1.56
N PRO A 276 -3.48 -12.74 1.08
CA PRO A 276 -4.16 -12.18 -0.07
C PRO A 276 -4.08 -13.05 -1.33
N ASN A 277 -2.94 -13.73 -1.51
CA ASN A 277 -2.68 -14.64 -2.63
C ASN A 277 -3.18 -16.08 -2.36
N ALA A 278 -3.51 -16.41 -1.12
CA ALA A 278 -4.05 -17.69 -0.68
C ALA A 278 -5.41 -17.51 0.03
N CYS A 279 -6.36 -16.91 -0.69
CA CYS A 279 -7.70 -16.64 -0.19
C CYS A 279 -8.80 -17.33 -1.03
N PRO A 280 -8.97 -18.67 -0.92
CA PRO A 280 -10.04 -19.37 -1.64
C PRO A 280 -11.45 -18.84 -1.30
N ALA A 281 -11.62 -18.22 -0.13
CA ALA A 281 -12.86 -17.56 0.26
C ALA A 281 -13.35 -16.51 -0.77
N VAL A 282 -12.45 -15.83 -1.51
CA VAL A 282 -12.83 -14.87 -2.57
C VAL A 282 -13.70 -15.52 -3.64
N SER A 283 -13.38 -16.76 -4.05
CA SER A 283 -14.14 -17.47 -5.08
C SER A 283 -15.56 -17.86 -4.64
N ASN A 284 -15.79 -17.90 -3.33
CA ASN A 284 -17.07 -18.26 -2.72
C ASN A 284 -17.83 -17.05 -2.17
N ALA A 285 -17.28 -15.84 -2.32
CA ALA A 285 -17.87 -14.60 -1.87
C ALA A 285 -18.98 -14.14 -2.82
N ASP A 286 -20.11 -13.72 -2.26
CA ASP A 286 -21.19 -13.04 -2.97
C ASP A 286 -21.25 -11.57 -2.52
N TRP A 287 -20.52 -10.70 -3.21
CA TRP A 287 -20.51 -9.26 -2.97
C TRP A 287 -21.80 -8.55 -3.43
N GLY A 288 -22.78 -9.28 -3.97
CA GLY A 288 -23.99 -8.72 -4.54
C GLY A 288 -23.69 -7.65 -5.58
N GLN A 289 -24.31 -6.47 -5.43
CA GLN A 289 -24.10 -5.34 -6.34
C GLN A 289 -22.71 -4.68 -6.21
N TYR A 290 -21.97 -4.95 -5.14
CA TYR A 290 -20.67 -4.32 -4.88
C TYR A 290 -19.52 -5.03 -5.60
N GLY A 291 -19.73 -6.27 -6.07
CA GLY A 291 -18.74 -7.02 -6.84
C GLY A 291 -18.45 -6.45 -8.24
N THR A 292 -19.16 -5.40 -8.67
CA THR A 292 -18.87 -4.67 -9.90
C THR A 292 -18.24 -3.30 -9.64
N TRP A 293 -17.90 -3.00 -8.38
CA TRP A 293 -17.19 -1.77 -8.06
C TRP A 293 -15.73 -1.90 -8.45
N ASP A 294 -15.13 -0.76 -8.75
CA ASP A 294 -13.73 -0.68 -9.12
C ASP A 294 -12.86 -1.20 -7.97
N ALA A 295 -11.73 -1.85 -8.31
CA ALA A 295 -10.81 -2.49 -7.38
C ALA A 295 -11.38 -3.70 -6.58
N SER A 296 -12.60 -4.17 -6.84
CA SER A 296 -13.20 -5.27 -6.07
C SER A 296 -12.36 -6.55 -6.08
N ASP A 297 -11.87 -6.99 -7.23
CA ASP A 297 -11.01 -8.18 -7.33
C ASP A 297 -9.69 -8.01 -6.55
N ASN A 298 -9.12 -6.81 -6.60
CA ASN A 298 -7.87 -6.49 -5.90
C ASN A 298 -8.05 -6.39 -4.38
N GLN A 299 -9.16 -5.82 -3.91
CA GLN A 299 -9.39 -5.50 -2.50
C GLN A 299 -10.11 -6.61 -1.72
N ALA A 300 -10.91 -7.44 -2.39
CA ALA A 300 -11.65 -8.56 -1.78
C ALA A 300 -10.82 -9.45 -0.85
N PRO A 301 -9.63 -9.97 -1.26
CA PRO A 301 -8.84 -10.82 -0.37
C PRO A 301 -8.38 -10.10 0.91
N PHE A 302 -8.00 -8.82 0.80
CA PHE A 302 -7.62 -8.00 1.96
C PHE A 302 -8.80 -7.76 2.90
N ALA A 303 -9.98 -7.51 2.33
CA ALA A 303 -11.20 -7.29 3.11
C ALA A 303 -11.65 -8.52 3.88
N ILE A 304 -11.70 -9.69 3.24
CA ILE A 304 -12.03 -10.95 3.93
C ILE A 304 -11.07 -11.19 5.08
N ARG A 305 -9.75 -11.14 4.80
CA ARG A 305 -8.71 -11.40 5.79
C ARG A 305 -8.80 -10.42 6.96
N ARG A 306 -9.04 -9.13 6.70
CA ARG A 306 -9.16 -8.13 7.76
C ARG A 306 -10.37 -8.38 8.66
N VAL A 307 -11.52 -8.74 8.08
CA VAL A 307 -12.71 -9.08 8.87
C VAL A 307 -12.51 -10.37 9.67
N TYR A 308 -11.78 -11.36 9.13
CA TYR A 308 -11.43 -12.58 9.88
C TYR A 308 -10.60 -12.23 11.12
N HIS A 309 -9.59 -11.38 10.97
CA HIS A 309 -8.80 -10.88 12.10
C HIS A 309 -9.66 -10.11 13.12
N GLU A 310 -10.68 -9.37 12.68
CA GLU A 310 -11.64 -8.73 13.58
C GLU A 310 -12.44 -9.74 14.41
N ILE A 311 -12.97 -10.76 13.75
CA ILE A 311 -13.75 -11.84 14.40
C ILE A 311 -12.89 -12.63 15.40
N GLU A 312 -11.63 -12.86 15.06
CA GLU A 312 -10.67 -13.62 15.87
C GLU A 312 -10.05 -12.79 17.00
N GLY A 313 -10.26 -11.46 16.99
CA GLY A 313 -9.71 -10.54 17.98
C GLY A 313 -8.22 -10.27 17.80
N THR A 314 -7.70 -10.44 16.57
CA THR A 314 -6.30 -10.25 16.20
C THR A 314 -6.07 -8.98 15.37
N LEU A 315 -7.04 -8.06 15.32
CA LEU A 315 -6.77 -6.71 14.82
C LEU A 315 -5.80 -6.00 15.78
N ASP A 316 -4.54 -5.94 15.40
CA ASP A 316 -3.50 -5.29 16.20
C ASP A 316 -3.89 -3.86 16.58
N GLY A 317 -3.83 -3.55 17.89
CA GLY A 317 -3.93 -2.19 18.40
C GLY A 317 -2.57 -1.51 18.36
N VAL A 318 -2.42 -0.46 17.53
CA VAL A 318 -1.26 0.44 17.45
C VAL A 318 0.09 -0.29 17.59
N GLN A 319 0.51 -0.99 16.55
CA GLN A 319 1.93 -1.27 16.35
C GLN A 319 2.61 0.03 15.87
N SER A 320 3.78 0.34 16.42
CA SER A 320 4.58 1.49 16.02
C SER A 320 4.88 1.44 14.53
N ALA A 321 4.46 2.48 13.83
CA ALA A 321 5.00 3.02 12.59
C ALA A 321 6.41 2.66 12.08
N ALA A 322 7.38 2.46 12.96
CA ALA A 322 8.74 2.10 12.58
C ALA A 322 8.88 0.60 12.27
N ASP A 323 7.87 -0.19 12.65
CA ASP A 323 7.89 -1.65 12.66
C ASP A 323 6.90 -2.28 11.66
N GLN A 324 6.34 -1.54 10.70
CA GLN A 324 5.41 -2.10 9.70
C GLN A 324 5.54 -1.45 8.31
N ARG A 325 6.76 -1.31 7.80
CA ARG A 325 6.94 -1.03 6.37
C ARG A 325 7.50 -2.29 5.71
N SER A 326 6.81 -2.76 4.68
CA SER A 326 7.35 -3.76 3.76
C SER A 326 8.65 -3.24 3.12
N LEU A 327 9.50 -4.13 2.64
CA LEU A 327 10.74 -3.79 1.96
C LEU A 327 10.50 -2.87 0.76
N THR A 328 9.40 -3.08 0.04
CA THR A 328 9.05 -2.27 -1.13
C THR A 328 8.75 -0.83 -0.72
N GLU A 329 7.98 -0.61 0.35
CA GLU A 329 7.70 0.72 0.92
C GLU A 329 8.98 1.41 1.45
N LEU A 330 9.89 0.65 2.06
CA LEU A 330 11.18 1.19 2.50
C LEU A 330 12.02 1.65 1.31
N TRP A 331 12.15 0.82 0.27
CA TRP A 331 12.97 1.14 -0.89
C TRP A 331 12.37 2.22 -1.77
N GLU A 332 11.05 2.27 -1.92
CA GLU A 332 10.35 3.37 -2.58
C GLU A 332 10.62 4.71 -1.87
N ALA A 333 10.64 4.70 -0.53
CA ALA A 333 10.99 5.87 0.27
C ALA A 333 12.52 6.16 0.31
N GLY A 334 13.35 5.39 -0.40
CA GLY A 334 14.81 5.51 -0.39
C GLY A 334 15.44 5.19 0.96
N GLN A 335 14.75 4.41 1.80
CA GLN A 335 15.20 4.04 3.14
C GLN A 335 15.96 2.72 3.14
N VAL A 336 16.92 2.60 4.06
CA VAL A 336 17.72 1.40 4.24
C VAL A 336 16.93 0.35 5.01
N ALA A 337 16.79 -0.84 4.43
CA ALA A 337 16.22 -2.02 5.06
C ALA A 337 17.31 -2.89 5.72
N PHE A 338 16.96 -3.48 6.86
CA PHE A 338 17.85 -4.28 7.70
C PHE A 338 17.32 -5.69 7.83
N GLY A 339 18.13 -6.67 7.45
CA GLY A 339 17.71 -8.07 7.50
C GLY A 339 18.79 -8.99 8.03
N GLN A 340 18.36 -10.19 8.40
CA GLN A 340 19.22 -11.20 8.99
C GLN A 340 19.29 -12.45 8.12
N TYR A 341 20.51 -12.90 7.82
CA TYR A 341 20.73 -14.19 7.18
C TYR A 341 20.66 -15.31 8.22
N VAL A 342 19.62 -16.15 8.11
CA VAL A 342 19.37 -17.25 9.04
C VAL A 342 20.16 -18.48 8.60
N THR A 343 21.21 -18.78 9.35
CA THR A 343 22.18 -19.84 9.00
C THR A 343 21.86 -21.20 9.59
N GLN A 344 21.03 -21.26 10.63
CA GLN A 344 20.73 -22.51 11.32
C GLN A 344 19.57 -23.24 10.67
N THR A 345 19.84 -24.41 10.10
CA THR A 345 18.85 -25.33 9.53
C THR A 345 18.69 -26.59 10.41
N PRO A 346 17.54 -27.28 10.39
CA PRO A 346 16.32 -26.95 9.62
C PRO A 346 15.61 -25.69 10.14
N TYR A 347 14.93 -24.96 9.25
CA TYR A 347 14.07 -23.87 9.68
C TYR A 347 12.76 -24.44 10.24
N THR A 348 12.27 -23.84 11.32
CA THR A 348 11.11 -24.33 12.06
C THR A 348 10.18 -23.17 12.41
N VAL A 349 8.97 -23.49 12.86
CA VAL A 349 8.03 -22.50 13.43
C VAL A 349 8.67 -21.69 14.55
N GLN A 350 9.52 -22.32 15.39
CA GLN A 350 10.24 -21.60 16.43
C GLN A 350 11.25 -20.60 15.84
N THR A 351 11.90 -20.95 14.72
CA THR A 351 12.78 -20.02 14.01
C THR A 351 12.02 -18.77 13.55
N GLY A 352 10.81 -18.94 12.98
CA GLY A 352 9.96 -17.81 12.60
C GLY A 352 9.52 -16.97 13.80
N LEU A 353 9.15 -17.61 14.92
CA LEU A 353 8.80 -16.91 16.16
C LEU A 353 9.98 -16.10 16.74
N ASP A 354 11.19 -16.64 16.69
CA ASP A 354 12.39 -15.95 17.17
C ASP A 354 12.72 -14.73 16.31
N LEU A 355 12.53 -14.84 14.98
CA LEU A 355 12.67 -13.72 14.05
C LEU A 355 11.63 -12.63 14.32
N ALA A 356 10.37 -13.02 14.48
CA ALA A 356 9.26 -12.11 14.74
C ALA A 356 9.46 -11.23 15.98
N GLN A 357 10.20 -11.71 16.99
CA GLN A 357 10.50 -10.96 18.21
C GLN A 357 11.55 -9.86 18.00
N ASN A 358 12.32 -9.91 16.91
CA ASN A 358 13.38 -8.96 16.64
C ASN A 358 12.85 -7.77 15.82
N MET A 359 12.37 -6.73 16.53
CA MET A 359 11.85 -5.49 15.93
C MET A 359 12.92 -4.65 15.21
N LEU A 360 14.20 -5.05 15.25
CA LEU A 360 15.26 -4.38 14.47
C LEU A 360 15.30 -4.85 13.01
N LEU A 361 14.62 -5.95 12.68
CA LEU A 361 14.59 -6.52 11.34
C LEU A 361 13.38 -6.02 10.57
N ASP A 362 13.64 -5.63 9.32
CA ASP A 362 12.63 -5.40 8.29
C ASP A 362 12.42 -6.68 7.44
N TYR A 363 13.41 -7.58 7.38
CA TYR A 363 13.30 -8.82 6.62
C TYR A 363 14.18 -9.97 7.15
N ALA A 364 13.77 -11.19 6.83
CA ALA A 364 14.56 -12.40 7.04
C ALA A 364 15.04 -12.94 5.71
N PHE A 365 16.32 -13.30 5.62
CA PHE A 365 16.88 -13.99 4.46
C PHE A 365 17.22 -15.43 4.84
N VAL A 366 16.70 -16.38 4.08
CA VAL A 366 16.95 -17.81 4.29
C VAL A 366 17.43 -18.48 3.02
N SER A 367 18.15 -19.60 3.15
CA SER A 367 18.74 -20.30 2.02
C SER A 367 18.33 -21.75 2.00
N LEU A 368 17.63 -22.14 0.94
CA LEU A 368 17.28 -23.51 0.57
C LEU A 368 18.21 -24.05 -0.51
N GLU A 369 19.33 -23.37 -0.78
CA GLU A 369 20.27 -23.68 -1.86
C GLU A 369 20.94 -25.04 -1.68
N SER A 370 21.37 -25.38 -0.45
CA SER A 370 22.05 -26.65 -0.18
C SER A 370 21.09 -27.82 -0.05
N GLN A 371 19.85 -27.54 0.35
CA GLN A 371 18.77 -28.51 0.48
C GLN A 371 17.43 -27.78 0.27
N TYR A 372 16.79 -28.06 -0.86
CA TYR A 372 15.46 -27.53 -1.11
C TYR A 372 14.41 -28.34 -0.36
N ASP A 373 13.85 -27.72 0.69
CA ASP A 373 12.73 -28.26 1.45
C ASP A 373 11.71 -27.15 1.68
N VAL A 374 10.63 -27.17 0.90
CA VAL A 374 9.55 -26.17 0.98
C VAL A 374 8.85 -26.17 2.34
N SER A 375 8.90 -27.29 3.09
CA SER A 375 8.31 -27.34 4.44
C SER A 375 9.02 -26.38 5.40
N TRP A 376 10.30 -26.10 5.20
CA TRP A 376 11.04 -25.15 6.01
C TRP A 376 10.60 -23.70 5.76
N ALA A 377 10.26 -23.36 4.52
CA ALA A 377 9.67 -22.05 4.21
C ALA A 377 8.28 -21.90 4.83
N ARG A 378 7.46 -22.96 4.77
CA ARG A 378 6.13 -22.99 5.39
C ARG A 378 6.21 -22.79 6.90
N ASP A 379 7.10 -23.52 7.56
CA ASP A 379 7.31 -23.42 9.00
C ASP A 379 7.74 -22.01 9.41
N LEU A 380 8.59 -21.34 8.61
CA LEU A 380 8.99 -19.96 8.86
C LEU A 380 7.82 -18.98 8.75
N ILE A 381 7.02 -19.09 7.69
CA ILE A 381 5.82 -18.27 7.48
C ILE A 381 4.87 -18.44 8.68
N GLU A 382 4.56 -19.69 9.05
CA GLU A 382 3.71 -19.99 10.21
C GLU A 382 4.26 -19.37 11.51
N GLY A 383 5.58 -19.38 11.70
CA GLY A 383 6.23 -18.77 12.86
C GLY A 383 6.16 -17.24 12.85
N LEU A 384 6.44 -16.60 11.71
CA LEU A 384 6.36 -15.15 11.53
C LEU A 384 4.92 -14.64 11.74
N GLU A 385 3.94 -15.33 11.16
CA GLU A 385 2.52 -15.01 11.31
C GLU A 385 2.05 -15.14 12.76
N ARG A 386 2.42 -16.23 13.45
CA ARG A 386 2.09 -16.41 14.87
C ARG A 386 2.75 -15.40 15.79
N GLY A 387 3.89 -14.87 15.38
CA GLY A 387 4.59 -13.81 16.08
C GLY A 387 4.06 -12.41 15.78
N SER A 388 3.02 -12.29 14.94
CA SER A 388 2.52 -11.01 14.42
C SER A 388 3.63 -10.16 13.79
N SER A 389 4.55 -10.82 13.07
CA SER A 389 5.67 -10.16 12.41
C SER A 389 5.23 -9.41 11.15
N SER A 390 5.92 -8.32 10.88
CA SER A 390 5.85 -7.52 9.65
C SER A 390 7.08 -7.74 8.75
N GLN A 391 7.96 -8.69 9.08
CA GLN A 391 9.20 -8.93 8.34
C GLN A 391 8.91 -9.65 7.04
N ASP A 392 9.47 -9.13 5.95
CA ASP A 392 9.43 -9.82 4.67
C ASP A 392 10.38 -11.03 4.69
N LEU A 393 10.00 -12.12 4.05
CA LEU A 393 10.79 -13.33 3.92
C LEU A 393 11.39 -13.44 2.51
N LEU A 394 12.72 -13.37 2.42
CA LEU A 394 13.47 -13.61 1.20
C LEU A 394 14.07 -15.03 1.20
N VAL A 395 13.69 -15.84 0.23
CA VAL A 395 14.13 -17.24 0.13
C VAL A 395 15.05 -17.44 -1.06
N ARG A 396 16.30 -17.82 -0.78
CA ARG A 396 17.27 -18.23 -1.81
C ARG A 396 17.09 -19.68 -2.18
N ILE A 397 16.85 -19.93 -3.47
CA ILE A 397 16.68 -21.28 -4.03
C ILE A 397 18.01 -21.84 -4.57
N PRO A 398 18.11 -23.14 -4.90
CA PRO A 398 19.26 -23.66 -5.62
C PRO A 398 19.43 -23.01 -7.00
N SER A 399 20.68 -22.95 -7.48
CA SER A 399 21.00 -22.23 -8.72
C SER A 399 20.39 -22.87 -9.97
N ILE A 400 20.17 -22.05 -11.01
CA ILE A 400 19.75 -22.53 -12.34
C ILE A 400 20.73 -23.58 -12.86
N SER A 401 22.02 -23.43 -12.56
CA SER A 401 23.05 -24.35 -13.03
C SER A 401 23.06 -25.72 -12.35
N ASP A 402 22.54 -25.81 -11.12
CA ASP A 402 22.49 -27.07 -10.39
C ASP A 402 21.30 -27.93 -10.83
N ASP A 403 20.12 -27.30 -10.96
CA ASP A 403 18.85 -28.02 -11.14
C ASP A 403 18.13 -27.73 -12.47
N GLY A 404 18.60 -26.75 -13.24
CA GLY A 404 18.01 -26.33 -14.51
C GLY A 404 16.89 -25.29 -14.36
N ALA A 405 16.64 -24.56 -15.45
CA ALA A 405 15.72 -23.43 -15.48
C ALA A 405 14.26 -23.81 -15.18
N ASP A 406 13.78 -24.96 -15.67
CA ASP A 406 12.40 -25.40 -15.43
C ASP A 406 12.14 -25.71 -13.96
N VAL A 407 13.13 -26.30 -13.27
CA VAL A 407 13.04 -26.58 -11.84
C VAL A 407 13.13 -25.29 -11.02
N ALA A 408 14.05 -24.39 -11.38
CA ALA A 408 14.15 -23.08 -10.74
C ALA A 408 12.84 -22.28 -10.86
N ARG A 409 12.23 -22.23 -12.06
CA ARG A 409 10.92 -21.59 -12.28
C ARG A 409 9.83 -22.22 -11.41
N ALA A 410 9.76 -23.55 -11.36
CA ALA A 410 8.75 -24.24 -10.56
C ALA A 410 8.87 -23.90 -9.06
N ARG A 411 10.10 -23.74 -8.55
CA ARG A 411 10.35 -23.36 -7.15
C ARG A 411 10.00 -21.90 -6.85
N VAL A 412 10.26 -20.98 -7.78
CA VAL A 412 9.81 -19.59 -7.67
C VAL A 412 8.28 -19.58 -7.53
N GLN A 413 7.57 -20.28 -8.42
CA GLN A 413 6.12 -20.38 -8.37
C GLN A 413 5.62 -21.03 -7.08
N GLU A 414 6.26 -22.11 -6.62
CA GLU A 414 5.89 -22.80 -5.38
C GLU A 414 6.06 -21.92 -4.14
N LEU A 415 7.16 -21.18 -4.03
CA LEU A 415 7.43 -20.31 -2.88
C LEU A 415 6.55 -19.06 -2.86
N LEU A 416 6.33 -18.44 -4.02
CA LEU A 416 5.43 -17.27 -4.11
C LEU A 416 3.98 -17.67 -3.83
N ALA A 417 3.54 -18.84 -4.33
CA ALA A 417 2.20 -19.37 -4.00
C ALA A 417 2.04 -19.73 -2.52
N LEU A 418 3.15 -20.00 -1.81
CA LEU A 418 3.15 -20.24 -0.37
C LEU A 418 3.04 -18.94 0.44
N GLY A 419 3.23 -17.77 -0.16
CA GLY A 419 3.21 -16.47 0.51
C GLY A 419 4.58 -15.97 0.97
N VAL A 420 5.66 -16.43 0.34
CA VAL A 420 6.99 -15.81 0.52
C VAL A 420 7.02 -14.46 -0.21
N ASP A 421 7.54 -13.42 0.43
CA ASP A 421 7.57 -12.05 -0.13
C ASP A 421 8.59 -11.89 -1.26
N GLY A 422 9.70 -12.64 -1.22
CA GLY A 422 10.69 -12.62 -2.30
C GLY A 422 11.47 -13.90 -2.52
N VAL A 423 11.86 -14.11 -3.78
CA VAL A 423 12.70 -15.25 -4.17
C VAL A 423 14.02 -14.75 -4.75
N VAL A 424 15.12 -15.37 -4.29
CA VAL A 424 16.48 -15.02 -4.65
C VAL A 424 17.07 -16.08 -5.58
N ILE A 425 17.49 -15.65 -6.77
CA ILE A 425 18.16 -16.50 -7.76
C ILE A 425 19.68 -16.33 -7.59
N PRO A 426 20.40 -17.33 -7.02
CA PRO A 426 21.83 -17.23 -6.81
C PRO A 426 22.63 -17.49 -8.09
N HIS A 427 23.91 -17.14 -8.05
CA HIS A 427 24.89 -17.54 -9.04
C HIS A 427 24.52 -17.20 -10.50
N VAL A 428 23.87 -16.06 -10.77
CA VAL A 428 23.56 -15.64 -12.14
C VAL A 428 24.88 -15.26 -12.86
N ARG A 429 25.21 -15.93 -13.96
CA ARG A 429 26.56 -15.88 -14.58
C ARG A 429 26.65 -15.11 -15.88
N SER A 430 25.51 -14.72 -16.47
CA SER A 430 25.49 -14.06 -17.78
C SER A 430 24.23 -13.23 -17.96
N LEU A 431 24.23 -12.34 -18.95
CA LEU A 431 23.05 -11.59 -19.37
C LEU A 431 21.89 -12.51 -19.79
N GLU A 432 22.17 -13.62 -20.48
CA GLU A 432 21.15 -14.58 -20.90
C GLU A 432 20.48 -15.27 -19.70
N GLU A 433 21.29 -15.69 -18.73
CA GLU A 433 20.81 -16.29 -17.49
C GLU A 433 20.02 -15.28 -16.63
N ALA A 434 20.44 -14.01 -16.59
CA ALA A 434 19.69 -12.95 -15.94
C ALA A 434 18.29 -12.76 -16.56
N ARG A 435 18.20 -12.71 -17.89
CA ARG A 435 16.90 -12.65 -18.61
C ARG A 435 16.04 -13.87 -18.33
N GLN A 436 16.65 -15.06 -18.29
CA GLN A 436 15.95 -16.29 -17.96
C GLN A 436 15.43 -16.26 -16.52
N ALA A 437 16.23 -15.80 -15.56
CA ALA A 437 15.85 -15.67 -14.16
C ALA A 437 14.67 -14.71 -13.96
N VAL A 438 14.68 -13.54 -14.61
CA VAL A 438 13.55 -12.60 -14.60
C VAL A 438 12.27 -13.26 -15.16
N SER A 439 12.38 -14.08 -16.22
CA SER A 439 11.21 -14.79 -16.78
C SER A 439 10.53 -15.76 -15.82
N PHE A 440 11.16 -16.13 -14.69
CA PHE A 440 10.54 -17.00 -13.71
C PHE A 440 9.45 -16.31 -12.90
N PHE A 441 9.46 -14.98 -12.88
CA PHE A 441 8.51 -14.15 -12.16
C PHE A 441 7.39 -13.60 -13.07
N GLU A 442 7.33 -14.01 -14.34
CA GLU A 442 6.24 -13.65 -15.24
C GLU A 442 4.88 -14.08 -14.65
N GLY A 443 3.95 -13.12 -14.57
CA GLY A 443 2.62 -13.33 -13.97
C GLY A 443 2.52 -12.96 -12.49
N PHE A 444 3.62 -12.54 -11.86
CA PHE A 444 3.62 -11.94 -10.52
C PHE A 444 3.80 -10.42 -10.61
N ASN A 445 3.26 -9.69 -9.63
CA ASN A 445 3.37 -8.25 -9.54
C ASN A 445 4.71 -7.85 -8.89
N VAL A 446 5.79 -7.98 -9.66
CA VAL A 446 7.16 -7.76 -9.15
C VAL A 446 7.43 -6.27 -8.94
N TRP A 447 7.87 -5.92 -7.74
CA TRP A 447 8.33 -4.56 -7.45
C TRP A 447 9.60 -4.24 -8.23
N SER A 448 9.64 -3.08 -8.87
CA SER A 448 10.84 -2.58 -9.54
C SER A 448 10.75 -1.06 -9.67
N PRO A 449 11.84 -0.37 -10.07
CA PRO A 449 11.77 1.07 -10.35
C PRO A 449 10.72 1.45 -11.41
N ASP A 450 10.42 0.53 -12.33
CA ASP A 450 9.40 0.68 -13.37
C ASP A 450 8.00 0.20 -12.93
N ASN A 451 7.89 -0.43 -11.75
CA ASN A 451 6.65 -0.94 -11.16
C ASN A 451 6.67 -0.77 -9.62
N PRO A 452 6.53 0.46 -9.11
CA PRO A 452 6.59 0.74 -7.66
C PRO A 452 5.42 0.12 -6.88
N ASP A 453 4.32 -0.19 -7.54
CA ASP A 453 3.13 -0.84 -6.94
C ASP A 453 3.28 -2.38 -6.80
N GLY A 454 4.46 -2.92 -7.14
CA GLY A 454 4.76 -4.33 -7.00
C GLY A 454 4.82 -4.81 -5.55
N ASP A 455 4.35 -6.04 -5.31
CA ASP A 455 4.30 -6.68 -3.99
C ASP A 455 5.17 -7.95 -3.89
N VAL A 456 5.82 -8.35 -5.00
CA VAL A 456 6.76 -9.47 -5.04
C VAL A 456 8.19 -8.98 -5.25
N ILE A 457 9.13 -9.55 -4.49
CA ILE A 457 10.56 -9.25 -4.62
C ILE A 457 11.25 -10.32 -5.47
N ALA A 458 11.75 -9.90 -6.63
CA ALA A 458 12.62 -10.70 -7.48
C ALA A 458 14.07 -10.25 -7.31
N MET A 459 14.90 -11.10 -6.73
CA MET A 459 16.30 -10.77 -6.44
C MET A 459 17.26 -11.63 -7.26
N LEU A 460 18.19 -10.97 -7.96
CA LEU A 460 19.29 -11.63 -8.68
C LEU A 460 20.61 -11.42 -7.94
N MET A 461 21.36 -12.50 -7.71
CA MET A 461 22.71 -12.42 -7.12
C MET A 461 23.79 -12.69 -8.16
N LEU A 462 24.67 -11.71 -8.34
CA LEU A 462 25.87 -11.80 -9.17
C LEU A 462 27.05 -12.26 -8.31
N GLU A 463 27.62 -13.40 -8.64
CA GLU A 463 28.61 -14.08 -7.78
C GLU A 463 29.82 -14.62 -8.55
N THR A 464 29.87 -14.38 -9.85
CA THR A 464 30.96 -14.81 -10.74
C THR A 464 31.49 -13.59 -11.49
N PRO A 465 32.80 -13.46 -11.74
CA PRO A 465 33.38 -12.26 -12.33
C PRO A 465 32.95 -12.00 -13.78
N GLU A 466 32.54 -13.03 -14.52
CA GLU A 466 32.21 -12.94 -15.94
C GLU A 466 30.97 -12.06 -16.21
N VAL A 467 29.96 -12.14 -15.34
CA VAL A 467 28.71 -11.37 -15.51
C VAL A 467 28.92 -9.86 -15.36
N PHE A 468 30.02 -9.43 -14.73
CA PHE A 468 30.34 -8.02 -14.57
C PHE A 468 30.78 -7.34 -15.88
N GLU A 469 31.13 -8.12 -16.92
CA GLU A 469 31.38 -7.58 -18.26
C GLU A 469 30.09 -7.03 -18.91
N ASP A 470 28.94 -7.60 -18.56
CA ASP A 470 27.59 -7.23 -19.04
C ASP A 470 26.75 -6.53 -17.95
N LEU A 471 27.39 -5.96 -16.92
CA LEU A 471 26.71 -5.46 -15.72
C LEU A 471 25.66 -4.39 -16.03
N GLU A 472 25.99 -3.48 -16.95
CA GLU A 472 25.08 -2.40 -17.35
C GLU A 472 23.83 -2.97 -18.05
N GLU A 473 24.02 -3.93 -18.94
CA GLU A 473 22.94 -4.62 -19.65
C GLU A 473 22.06 -5.44 -18.71
N VAL A 474 22.64 -6.07 -17.69
CA VAL A 474 21.90 -6.80 -16.64
C VAL A 474 21.08 -5.83 -15.79
N ALA A 475 21.67 -4.71 -15.36
CA ALA A 475 20.96 -3.69 -14.58
C ALA A 475 19.79 -3.04 -15.35
N ASN A 476 19.84 -3.01 -16.69
CA ASN A 476 18.79 -2.47 -17.54
C ASN A 476 17.69 -3.49 -17.92
N ILE A 477 17.71 -4.72 -17.40
CA ILE A 477 16.60 -5.67 -17.60
C ILE A 477 15.40 -5.18 -16.76
N PRO A 478 14.20 -4.99 -17.35
CA PRO A 478 13.03 -4.62 -16.55
C PRO A 478 12.47 -5.83 -15.79
N GLY A 479 11.67 -5.57 -14.75
CA GLY A 479 10.85 -6.61 -14.09
C GLY A 479 11.55 -7.40 -12.98
N TYR A 480 12.51 -6.79 -12.29
CA TYR A 480 13.05 -7.33 -11.03
C TYR A 480 13.43 -6.24 -10.03
N SER A 481 13.56 -6.64 -8.77
CA SER A 481 13.55 -5.75 -7.61
C SER A 481 14.94 -5.40 -7.09
N VAL A 482 15.82 -6.40 -7.07
CA VAL A 482 17.12 -6.30 -6.40
C VAL A 482 18.19 -6.94 -7.27
N LEU A 483 19.28 -6.20 -7.49
CA LEU A 483 20.53 -6.76 -7.98
C LEU A 483 21.55 -6.67 -6.85
N ALA A 484 22.12 -7.82 -6.46
CA ALA A 484 23.03 -7.89 -5.34
C ALA A 484 24.30 -8.67 -5.67
N CYS A 485 25.35 -8.41 -4.92
CA CYS A 485 26.59 -9.19 -4.98
C CYS A 485 26.70 -10.14 -3.80
N GLY A 486 26.81 -11.44 -4.06
CA GLY A 486 27.26 -12.38 -3.04
C GLY A 486 28.77 -12.25 -2.81
N ILE A 487 29.20 -11.21 -2.09
CA ILE A 487 30.62 -10.80 -1.98
C ILE A 487 31.56 -11.94 -1.55
N GLY A 488 31.09 -12.83 -0.67
CA GLY A 488 31.85 -14.00 -0.25
C GLY A 488 32.05 -15.03 -1.36
N SER A 489 31.03 -15.26 -2.18
CA SER A 489 31.09 -16.14 -3.36
C SER A 489 31.97 -15.52 -4.45
N LEU A 490 31.79 -14.23 -4.74
CA LEU A 490 32.61 -13.50 -5.72
C LEU A 490 34.08 -13.49 -5.32
N THR A 491 34.39 -13.27 -4.04
CA THR A 491 35.77 -13.33 -3.53
C THR A 491 36.38 -14.72 -3.77
N ARG A 492 35.62 -15.80 -3.57
CA ARG A 492 36.09 -17.17 -3.88
C ARG A 492 36.30 -17.39 -5.37
N ALA A 493 35.40 -16.89 -6.21
CA ALA A 493 35.51 -16.97 -7.67
C ALA A 493 36.71 -16.16 -8.21
N LEU A 494 37.16 -15.14 -7.46
CA LEU A 494 38.34 -14.32 -7.74
C LEU A 494 39.61 -14.80 -7.02
N ASP A 495 39.72 -16.11 -6.73
CA ASP A 495 40.90 -16.71 -6.08
C ASP A 495 41.27 -16.07 -4.72
N GLY A 496 40.28 -15.51 -4.01
CA GLY A 496 40.47 -14.83 -2.72
C GLY A 496 40.77 -13.33 -2.82
N ASP A 497 40.74 -12.72 -4.00
CA ASP A 497 40.97 -11.28 -4.21
C ASP A 497 39.78 -10.44 -3.73
N ARG A 498 39.75 -10.19 -2.42
CA ARG A 498 38.72 -9.39 -1.76
C ARG A 498 38.70 -7.94 -2.23
N GLU A 499 39.85 -7.35 -2.55
CA GLU A 499 39.90 -5.97 -3.04
C GLU A 499 39.22 -5.83 -4.41
N ARG A 500 39.43 -6.81 -5.29
CA ARG A 500 38.74 -6.85 -6.58
C ARG A 500 37.24 -7.11 -6.41
N ALA A 501 36.86 -8.01 -5.51
CA ALA A 501 35.45 -8.27 -5.22
C ALA A 501 34.72 -7.02 -4.71
N GLU A 502 35.33 -6.24 -3.80
CA GLU A 502 34.75 -4.99 -3.29
C GLU A 502 34.65 -3.91 -4.38
N ARG A 503 35.63 -3.82 -5.29
CA ARG A 503 35.52 -2.88 -6.44
C ARG A 503 34.35 -3.23 -7.34
N LEU A 504 34.22 -4.51 -7.72
CA LEU A 504 33.10 -4.98 -8.54
C LEU A 504 31.75 -4.76 -7.85
N ASN A 505 31.68 -4.97 -6.53
CA ASN A 505 30.49 -4.69 -5.74
C ASN A 505 30.10 -3.19 -5.77
N LEU A 506 31.07 -2.28 -5.71
CA LEU A 506 30.80 -0.84 -5.83
C LEU A 506 30.42 -0.44 -7.27
N GLU A 507 30.93 -1.14 -8.28
CA GLU A 507 30.47 -0.98 -9.67
C GLU A 507 29.01 -1.43 -9.82
N LEU A 508 28.61 -2.53 -9.16
CA LEU A 508 27.22 -2.99 -9.10
C LEU A 508 26.33 -1.94 -8.43
N LEU A 509 26.71 -1.45 -7.25
CA LEU A 509 25.97 -0.40 -6.55
C LEU A 509 25.78 0.85 -7.41
N ALA A 510 26.81 1.27 -8.16
CA ALA A 510 26.69 2.43 -9.04
C ALA A 510 25.67 2.19 -10.17
N GLN A 511 25.56 0.96 -10.67
CA GLN A 511 24.58 0.60 -11.69
C GLN A 511 23.16 0.51 -11.14
N THR A 512 22.97 -0.06 -9.94
CA THR A 512 21.65 -0.12 -9.29
C THR A 512 21.14 1.28 -8.94
N GLN A 513 22.00 2.15 -8.41
CA GLN A 513 21.67 3.57 -8.18
C GLN A 513 21.31 4.31 -9.48
N ARG A 514 21.98 4.01 -10.60
CA ARG A 514 21.68 4.62 -11.90
C ARG A 514 20.26 4.30 -12.37
N VAL A 515 19.79 3.08 -12.11
CA VAL A 515 18.46 2.62 -12.54
C VAL A 515 17.40 2.70 -11.43
N GLY A 516 17.75 3.23 -10.25
CA GLY A 516 16.83 3.37 -9.12
C GLY A 516 16.49 2.07 -8.38
N MET A 517 17.25 0.99 -8.63
CA MET A 517 16.99 -0.34 -8.08
C MET A 517 17.70 -0.54 -6.72
N ALA A 518 17.13 -1.38 -5.86
CA ALA A 518 17.74 -1.72 -4.59
C ALA A 518 18.95 -2.66 -4.75
N ASP A 519 19.93 -2.48 -3.84
CA ASP A 519 21.11 -3.33 -3.70
C ASP A 519 21.25 -3.79 -2.25
N ILE A 520 21.49 -5.08 -2.07
CA ILE A 520 21.66 -5.74 -0.77
C ILE A 520 23.09 -6.22 -0.60
N ILE A 521 23.73 -5.84 0.51
CA ILE A 521 25.08 -6.28 0.86
C ILE A 521 25.18 -6.77 2.30
N THR A 522 26.09 -7.71 2.54
CA THR A 522 26.40 -8.14 3.90
C THR A 522 27.18 -7.09 4.68
N ALA A 523 26.87 -6.93 5.97
CA ALA A 523 27.56 -6.01 6.86
C ALA A 523 27.88 -6.61 8.24
N ASP A 524 28.89 -6.04 8.89
CA ASP A 524 29.35 -6.32 10.25
C ASP A 524 29.48 -4.99 11.03
N PRO A 525 29.76 -4.99 12.35
CA PRO A 525 29.83 -3.77 13.14
C PRO A 525 30.86 -2.74 12.63
N ALA A 526 31.92 -3.19 11.95
CA ALA A 526 32.97 -2.32 11.43
C ALA A 526 32.61 -1.68 10.08
N SER A 527 31.71 -2.31 9.32
CA SER A 527 31.38 -1.91 7.94
C SER A 527 30.00 -1.31 7.79
N VAL A 528 29.05 -1.58 8.70
CA VAL A 528 27.63 -1.25 8.53
C VAL A 528 27.35 0.23 8.28
N ALA A 529 27.95 1.13 9.06
CA ALA A 529 27.77 2.58 8.86
C ALA A 529 28.36 3.05 7.53
N GLN A 530 29.46 2.44 7.08
CA GLN A 530 30.04 2.73 5.78
C GLN A 530 29.12 2.27 4.64
N ARG A 531 28.50 1.09 4.76
CA ARG A 531 27.55 0.59 3.74
C ARG A 531 26.32 1.51 3.62
N VAL A 532 25.77 1.98 4.74
CA VAL A 532 24.72 3.00 4.73
C VAL A 532 25.18 4.26 3.98
N SER A 533 26.37 4.79 4.30
CA SER A 533 26.89 6.00 3.64
C SER A 533 27.21 5.82 2.15
N GLN A 534 27.45 4.59 1.71
CA GLN A 534 27.66 4.25 0.29
C GLN A 534 26.35 4.25 -0.50
N GLY A 535 25.21 4.16 0.18
CA GLY A 535 23.88 4.17 -0.42
C GLY A 535 23.34 2.78 -0.74
N PHE A 536 23.78 1.73 -0.03
CA PHE A 536 23.11 0.44 -0.06
C PHE A 536 21.73 0.56 0.60
N LEU A 537 20.69 0.04 -0.06
CA LEU A 537 19.31 0.08 0.42
C LEU A 537 18.90 -1.17 1.18
N GLY A 538 19.67 -2.26 1.12
CA GLY A 538 19.50 -3.40 2.02
C GLY A 538 20.80 -3.84 2.66
N LEU A 539 20.75 -4.12 3.95
CA LEU A 539 21.88 -4.61 4.73
C LEU A 539 21.53 -5.97 5.33
N LEU A 540 22.42 -6.94 5.09
CA LEU A 540 22.23 -8.31 5.52
C LEU A 540 23.25 -8.68 6.60
N VAL A 541 22.79 -8.91 7.83
CA VAL A 541 23.65 -9.24 8.97
C VAL A 541 23.62 -10.73 9.28
N PHE A 542 24.68 -11.24 9.89
CA PHE A 542 24.73 -12.62 10.37
C PHE A 542 25.76 -12.79 11.49
N GLY A 543 25.64 -13.90 12.22
CA GLY A 543 26.59 -14.25 13.27
C GLY A 543 26.23 -13.64 14.63
N PRO A 544 27.12 -13.79 15.63
CA PRO A 544 26.83 -13.42 17.03
C PRO A 544 26.67 -11.92 17.26
N ASP A 545 27.24 -11.10 16.36
CA ASP A 545 27.22 -9.63 16.47
C ASP A 545 26.07 -9.01 15.65
N ALA A 546 25.09 -9.80 15.21
CA ALA A 546 23.99 -9.36 14.36
C ALA A 546 23.18 -8.23 15.02
N GLU A 547 22.81 -8.36 16.29
CA GLU A 547 22.03 -7.34 17.00
C GLU A 547 22.80 -6.01 17.13
N GLU A 548 24.09 -6.06 17.47
CA GLU A 548 24.96 -4.87 17.51
C GLU A 548 25.05 -4.20 16.13
N THR A 549 25.22 -5.01 15.08
CA THR A 549 25.29 -4.53 13.70
C THR A 549 23.98 -3.84 13.28
N LEU A 550 22.83 -4.43 13.60
CA LEU A 550 21.51 -3.85 13.31
C LEU A 550 21.35 -2.49 14.00
N ARG A 551 21.69 -2.39 15.29
CA ARG A 551 21.61 -1.12 16.03
C ARG A 551 22.51 -0.03 15.43
N LEU A 552 23.76 -0.38 15.11
CA LEU A 552 24.72 0.56 14.51
C LEU A 552 24.26 1.01 13.11
N GLY A 553 23.75 0.07 12.32
CA GLY A 553 23.24 0.34 10.99
C GLY A 553 22.01 1.22 10.99
N ARG A 554 20.99 0.88 11.80
CA ARG A 554 19.78 1.68 11.98
C ARG A 554 20.11 3.11 12.41
N ALA A 555 20.97 3.27 13.42
CA ALA A 555 21.43 4.58 13.86
C ALA A 555 22.15 5.38 12.75
N ALA A 556 22.98 4.72 11.93
CA ALA A 556 23.64 5.37 10.79
C ALA A 556 22.65 5.77 9.68
N ALA A 557 21.53 5.03 9.55
CA ALA A 557 20.45 5.32 8.61
C ALA A 557 19.38 6.27 9.18
N GLY A 558 19.55 6.78 10.41
CA GLY A 558 18.57 7.65 11.06
C GLY A 558 17.27 6.94 11.45
N ARG A 559 17.30 5.60 11.61
CA ARG A 559 16.19 4.77 12.11
C ARG A 559 16.49 4.36 13.56
N GLU A 560 15.54 4.47 14.49
CA GLU A 560 15.73 4.07 15.90
C GLU A 560 15.31 2.62 16.19
#